data_AF-A0A661SLH2-F1
#
_entry.id   AF-A0A661SLH2-F1
#
_cell.length_a   1.000
_cell.length_b   1.000
_cell.length_c   1.000
_cell.angle_alpha   90.00
_cell.angle_beta   90.00
_cell.angle_gamma   90.00
#
_symmetry.space_group_name_H-M   'P 1'
#
loop_
_entity.id
_entity.type
_entity.pdbx_description
1 polymer ?
#
loop_
_entity_poly.entity_id
_entity_poly.type
_entity_poly.pdbx_seq_one_letter_code
_entity_poly.pdbx_strand_id
1 'polypeptide(L)'
;MAITVPDTKVTRSTVYKEAGNARYEEAKYLADDHPSGAIHLAGYLVECYLKWALCERNGVRYLQDLADRELADILTSGRGHNLEILCQVSRYDRHFETDHFLRRAFQIVASWSPNVRYIRKCGGRREAAQFLAAVRTLRADISVWAYN
;
A
#
# COMPACT_ATOMS: atom_id res chain seq x y z
N MET A 1 24.82 -15.79 -4.18
CA MET A 1 23.66 -15.99 -3.28
C MET A 1 22.42 -15.98 -4.15
N ALA A 2 21.67 -17.09 -4.24
CA ALA A 2 20.40 -17.10 -4.95
C ALA A 2 19.34 -16.45 -4.05
N ILE A 3 18.64 -15.44 -4.55
CA ILE A 3 17.56 -14.79 -3.82
C ILE A 3 16.30 -15.64 -4.05
N THR A 4 15.76 -16.24 -2.98
CA THR A 4 14.45 -16.91 -3.03
C THR A 4 13.36 -15.84 -2.97
N VAL A 5 12.57 -15.72 -4.04
CA VAL A 5 11.42 -14.81 -4.09
C VAL A 5 10.16 -15.61 -3.74
N PRO A 6 9.43 -15.24 -2.68
CA PRO A 6 8.16 -15.90 -2.34
C PRO A 6 7.11 -15.71 -3.43
N ASP A 7 6.32 -16.73 -3.71
CA ASP A 7 5.09 -16.57 -4.50
C ASP A 7 4.09 -15.73 -3.69
N THR A 8 3.51 -14.72 -4.32
CA THR A 8 2.56 -13.79 -3.70
C THR A 8 1.32 -14.49 -3.16
N LYS A 9 0.93 -15.65 -3.71
CA LYS A 9 -0.22 -16.43 -3.23
C LYS A 9 0.02 -17.02 -1.85
N VAL A 10 1.24 -17.52 -1.60
CA VAL A 10 1.63 -18.13 -0.32
C VAL A 10 2.36 -17.16 0.61
N THR A 11 2.29 -15.86 0.33
CA THR A 11 2.91 -14.83 1.18
C THR A 11 2.03 -14.59 2.41
N ARG A 12 2.60 -14.77 3.60
CA ARG A 12 1.92 -14.45 4.87
C ARG A 12 1.60 -12.96 4.94
N SER A 13 0.45 -12.62 5.54
CA SER A 13 0.02 -11.23 5.74
C SER A 13 1.09 -10.36 6.43
N THR A 14 1.79 -10.90 7.41
CA THR A 14 2.87 -10.21 8.15
C THR A 14 4.04 -9.82 7.25
N VAL A 15 4.33 -10.61 6.21
CA VAL A 15 5.41 -10.31 5.25
C VAL A 15 5.06 -9.08 4.42
N TYR A 16 3.78 -8.87 4.06
CA TYR A 16 3.38 -7.61 3.41
C TYR A 16 3.68 -6.41 4.31
N LYS A 17 3.29 -6.47 5.59
CA LYS A 17 3.57 -5.39 6.55
C LYS A 17 5.06 -5.10 6.68
N GLU A 18 5.87 -6.13 6.83
CA GLU A 18 7.34 -6.03 6.93
C GLU A 18 7.96 -5.45 5.66
N ALA A 19 7.58 -5.97 4.48
CA ALA A 19 8.06 -5.48 3.19
C ALA A 19 7.67 -4.03 2.94
N GLY A 20 6.41 -3.66 3.23
CA GLY A 20 5.92 -2.28 3.11
C GLY A 20 6.74 -1.32 3.98
N ASN A 21 7.01 -1.69 5.24
CA ASN A 21 7.84 -0.88 6.13
C ASN A 21 9.26 -0.72 5.59
N ALA A 22 9.91 -1.79 5.14
CA ALA A 22 11.24 -1.72 4.56
C ALA A 22 11.29 -0.78 3.34
N ARG A 23 10.31 -0.87 2.43
CA ARG A 23 10.21 0.02 1.27
C ARG A 23 9.97 1.47 1.66
N TYR A 24 9.18 1.73 2.70
CA TYR A 24 8.98 3.10 3.20
C TYR A 24 10.24 3.69 3.83
N GLU A 25 11.01 2.89 4.57
CA GLU A 25 12.30 3.32 5.10
C GLU A 25 13.27 3.68 3.99
N GLU A 26 13.40 2.84 2.95
CA GLU A 26 14.17 3.15 1.75
C GLU A 26 13.69 4.42 1.04
N ALA A 27 12.36 4.60 0.92
CA ALA A 27 11.77 5.77 0.28
C ALA A 27 12.18 7.09 0.96
N LYS A 28 12.29 7.11 2.29
CA LYS A 28 12.74 8.30 3.03
C LYS A 28 14.17 8.70 2.66
N TYR A 29 15.07 7.74 2.48
CA TYR A 29 16.46 8.01 2.07
C TYR A 29 16.54 8.54 0.63
N LEU A 30 15.62 8.15 -0.24
CA LEU A 30 15.59 8.59 -1.63
C LEU A 30 14.93 9.96 -1.85
N ALA A 31 14.24 10.51 -0.84
CA ALA A 31 13.31 11.63 -1.05
C ALA A 31 13.96 12.89 -1.66
N ASP A 32 15.20 13.17 -1.27
CA ASP A 32 15.92 14.38 -1.69
C ASP A 32 16.60 14.24 -3.05
N ASP A 33 17.27 13.11 -3.30
CA ASP A 33 18.09 12.89 -4.49
C ASP A 33 17.36 12.15 -5.61
N HIS A 34 16.41 11.29 -5.24
CA HIS A 34 15.67 10.41 -6.15
C HIS A 34 14.17 10.42 -5.84
N PRO A 35 13.49 11.59 -5.93
CA PRO A 35 12.10 11.75 -5.50
C PRO A 35 11.12 10.81 -6.21
N SER A 36 11.36 10.47 -7.48
CA SER A 36 10.52 9.51 -8.20
C SER A 36 10.68 8.08 -7.66
N GLY A 37 11.90 7.70 -7.26
CA GLY A 37 12.16 6.44 -6.57
C GLY A 37 11.49 6.42 -5.18
N ALA A 38 11.55 7.52 -4.44
CA ALA A 38 10.86 7.66 -3.17
C ALA A 38 9.34 7.46 -3.30
N ILE A 39 8.70 8.13 -4.26
CA ILE A 39 7.25 7.97 -4.54
C ILE A 39 6.93 6.52 -4.92
N HIS A 40 7.75 5.91 -5.78
CA HIS A 40 7.57 4.53 -6.20
C HIS A 40 7.58 3.57 -5.00
N LEU A 41 8.62 3.64 -4.15
CA LEU A 41 8.77 2.74 -3.00
C LEU A 41 7.73 3.03 -1.90
N ALA A 42 7.41 4.30 -1.65
CA ALA A 42 6.46 4.68 -0.62
C ALA A 42 5.04 4.19 -0.91
N GLY A 43 4.60 4.16 -2.18
CA GLY A 43 3.25 3.69 -2.51
C GLY A 43 3.05 2.19 -2.24
N TYR A 44 4.12 1.38 -2.32
CA TYR A 44 4.06 -0.05 -1.94
C TYR A 44 3.66 -0.25 -0.48
N LEU A 45 4.01 0.69 0.41
CA LEU A 45 3.61 0.61 1.82
C LEU A 45 2.09 0.58 1.96
N VAL A 46 1.37 1.45 1.25
CA VAL A 46 -0.10 1.53 1.33
C VAL A 46 -0.74 0.24 0.80
N GLU A 47 -0.29 -0.25 -0.36
CA GLU A 47 -0.74 -1.52 -0.92
C GLU A 47 -0.56 -2.67 0.08
N CYS A 48 0.66 -2.79 0.61
CA CYS A 48 1.03 -3.84 1.54
C CYS A 48 0.25 -3.76 2.86
N TYR A 49 0.03 -2.55 3.38
CA TYR A 49 -0.72 -2.33 4.60
C TYR A 49 -2.20 -2.66 4.43
N LEU A 50 -2.83 -2.31 3.30
CA LEU A 50 -4.21 -2.70 3.03
C LEU A 50 -4.36 -4.23 2.95
N LYS A 51 -3.45 -4.91 2.27
CA LYS A 51 -3.42 -6.39 2.20
C LYS A 51 -3.27 -7.03 3.57
N TRP A 52 -2.31 -6.54 4.36
CA TRP A 52 -2.12 -7.02 5.73
C TRP A 52 -3.35 -6.76 6.61
N ALA A 53 -3.86 -5.53 6.63
CA ALA A 53 -4.98 -5.13 7.48
C ALA A 53 -6.24 -5.94 7.16
N LEU A 54 -6.51 -6.22 5.88
CA LEU A 54 -7.64 -7.05 5.50
C LEU A 54 -7.51 -8.48 6.05
N CYS A 55 -6.31 -9.08 6.01
CA CYS A 55 -6.08 -10.38 6.64
C CYS A 55 -6.32 -10.34 8.15
N GLU A 56 -5.80 -9.33 8.86
CA GLU A 56 -6.01 -9.17 10.31
C GLU A 56 -7.50 -9.07 10.66
N ARG A 57 -8.24 -8.21 9.95
CA ARG A 57 -9.68 -8.01 10.17
C ARG A 57 -10.51 -9.28 9.95
N ASN A 58 -10.03 -10.18 9.10
CA ASN A 58 -10.70 -11.44 8.81
C ASN A 58 -10.13 -12.62 9.61
N GLY A 59 -9.12 -12.40 10.46
CA GLY A 59 -8.48 -13.43 11.27
C GLY A 59 -7.75 -14.50 10.44
N VAL A 60 -7.27 -14.15 9.23
CA VAL A 60 -6.61 -15.09 8.31
C VAL A 60 -5.12 -14.80 8.16
N ARG A 61 -4.33 -15.82 7.82
CA ARG A 61 -2.86 -15.70 7.67
C ARG A 61 -2.41 -15.36 6.26
N TYR A 62 -3.21 -15.70 5.26
CA TYR A 62 -2.91 -15.53 3.85
C TYR A 62 -4.10 -14.87 3.13
N LEU A 63 -3.85 -14.08 2.09
CA LEU A 63 -4.91 -13.43 1.32
C LEU A 63 -5.85 -14.45 0.65
N GLN A 64 -5.31 -15.59 0.22
CA GLN A 64 -6.06 -16.68 -0.40
C GLN A 64 -7.04 -17.39 0.57
N ASP A 65 -6.91 -17.15 1.88
CA ASP A 65 -7.79 -17.73 2.90
C ASP A 65 -9.00 -16.85 3.21
N LEU A 66 -9.11 -15.66 2.59
CA LEU A 66 -10.30 -14.83 2.69
C LEU A 66 -11.53 -15.61 2.20
N ALA A 67 -12.63 -15.49 2.94
CA ALA A 67 -13.88 -16.17 2.62
C ALA A 67 -14.46 -15.70 1.27
N ASP A 68 -14.29 -14.41 0.96
CA ASP A 68 -14.62 -13.83 -0.34
C ASP A 68 -13.52 -14.18 -1.36
N ARG A 69 -13.85 -15.13 -2.24
CA ARG A 69 -12.93 -15.64 -3.27
C ARG A 69 -12.65 -14.61 -4.36
N GLU A 70 -13.64 -13.80 -4.73
CA GLU A 70 -13.45 -12.76 -5.74
C GLU A 70 -12.49 -11.68 -5.22
N LEU A 71 -12.66 -11.29 -3.96
CA LEU A 71 -11.74 -10.40 -3.26
C LEU A 71 -10.33 -10.98 -3.19
N ALA A 72 -10.19 -12.23 -2.77
CA ALA A 72 -8.90 -12.92 -2.71
C ALA A 72 -8.19 -12.93 -4.09
N ASP A 73 -8.93 -13.21 -5.16
CA ASP A 73 -8.42 -13.21 -6.53
C ASP A 73 -8.01 -11.81 -6.98
N ILE A 74 -8.80 -10.77 -6.67
CA ILE A 74 -8.44 -9.38 -6.97
C ILE A 74 -7.12 -9.03 -6.28
N LEU A 75 -6.98 -9.30 -4.99
CA LEU A 75 -5.83 -8.93 -4.16
C LEU A 75 -4.53 -9.64 -4.54
N THR A 76 -4.64 -10.87 -5.06
CA THR A 76 -3.50 -11.69 -5.49
C THR A 76 -3.18 -11.53 -6.98
N SER A 77 -4.07 -10.91 -7.76
CA SER A 77 -3.87 -10.59 -9.18
C SER A 77 -3.23 -9.21 -9.40
N GLY A 78 -2.93 -8.90 -10.66
CA GLY A 78 -2.43 -7.58 -11.07
C GLY A 78 -3.39 -6.42 -10.76
N ARG A 79 -4.69 -6.67 -10.55
CA ARG A 79 -5.67 -5.66 -10.13
C ARG A 79 -5.46 -5.21 -8.69
N GLY A 80 -4.90 -6.08 -7.84
CA GLY A 80 -4.58 -5.83 -6.43
C GLY A 80 -3.38 -4.92 -6.21
N HIS A 81 -2.98 -4.16 -7.24
CA HIS A 81 -1.95 -3.13 -7.17
C HIS A 81 -2.48 -1.71 -7.40
N ASN A 82 -3.77 -1.55 -7.73
CA ASN A 82 -4.42 -0.26 -7.84
C ASN A 82 -5.01 0.12 -6.48
N LEU A 83 -4.55 1.22 -5.89
CA LEU A 83 -4.96 1.63 -4.54
C LEU A 83 -6.45 1.99 -4.44
N GLU A 84 -7.04 2.58 -5.48
CA GLU A 84 -8.48 2.89 -5.50
C GLU A 84 -9.31 1.62 -5.48
N ILE A 85 -8.96 0.64 -6.32
CA ILE A 85 -9.61 -0.67 -6.32
C ILE A 85 -9.45 -1.32 -4.96
N LEU A 86 -8.25 -1.33 -4.38
CA LEU A 86 -7.99 -1.92 -3.06
C LEU A 86 -8.84 -1.29 -1.96
N CYS A 87 -8.94 0.04 -1.92
CA CYS A 87 -9.76 0.72 -0.92
C CYS A 87 -11.25 0.40 -1.06
N GLN A 88 -11.76 0.35 -2.29
CA GLN A 88 -13.16 0.01 -2.56
C GLN A 88 -13.48 -1.43 -2.19
N VAL A 89 -12.69 -2.40 -2.65
CA VAL A 89 -12.96 -3.83 -2.40
C VAL A 89 -12.75 -4.20 -0.93
N SER A 90 -11.87 -3.49 -0.23
CA SER A 90 -11.67 -3.65 1.22
C SER A 90 -12.65 -2.85 2.08
N ARG A 91 -13.49 -1.99 1.47
CA ARG A 91 -14.38 -1.02 2.12
C ARG A 91 -13.67 -0.02 3.03
N TYR A 92 -12.36 0.13 2.88
CA TYR A 92 -11.57 1.13 3.61
C TYR A 92 -11.89 2.55 3.16
N ASP A 93 -12.38 2.72 1.93
CA ASP A 93 -12.86 3.99 1.38
C ASP A 93 -13.91 4.71 2.23
N ARG A 94 -14.69 3.97 3.03
CA ARG A 94 -15.66 4.53 4.00
C ARG A 94 -15.02 5.45 5.04
N HIS A 95 -13.74 5.26 5.38
CA HIS A 95 -13.03 6.15 6.30
C HIS A 95 -12.88 7.57 5.73
N PHE A 96 -12.91 7.71 4.39
CA PHE A 96 -12.76 8.99 3.71
C PHE A 96 -14.05 9.84 3.73
N GLU A 97 -15.19 9.22 4.04
CA GLU A 97 -16.48 9.92 4.14
C GLU A 97 -16.54 10.79 5.40
N THR A 98 -15.90 10.35 6.48
CA THR A 98 -15.97 10.99 7.80
C THR A 98 -14.70 11.76 8.16
N ASP A 99 -13.56 11.48 7.53
CA ASP A 99 -12.30 12.18 7.77
C ASP A 99 -11.74 12.84 6.50
N HIS A 100 -11.85 14.16 6.46
CA HIS A 100 -11.35 15.00 5.36
C HIS A 100 -9.82 14.97 5.22
N PHE A 101 -9.06 14.82 6.31
CA PHE A 101 -7.60 14.75 6.27
C PHE A 101 -7.15 13.44 5.65
N LEU A 102 -7.80 12.34 6.03
CA LEU A 102 -7.59 11.01 5.45
C LEU A 102 -7.95 10.98 3.97
N ARG A 103 -9.11 11.55 3.60
CA ARG A 103 -9.51 11.69 2.19
C ARG A 103 -8.45 12.45 1.38
N ARG A 104 -7.93 13.56 1.91
CA ARG A 104 -6.89 14.35 1.23
C ARG A 104 -5.57 13.59 1.12
N ALA A 105 -5.17 12.86 2.16
CA ALA A 105 -4.00 11.99 2.11
C ALA A 105 -4.17 10.91 1.04
N PHE A 106 -5.35 10.30 0.96
CA PHE A 106 -5.65 9.30 -0.07
C PHE A 106 -5.59 9.89 -1.49
N GLN A 107 -6.16 11.07 -1.71
CA GLN A 107 -6.10 11.76 -3.02
C GLN A 107 -4.67 12.00 -3.51
N ILE A 108 -3.71 12.22 -2.60
CA ILE A 108 -2.29 12.39 -2.97
C ILE A 108 -1.68 11.08 -3.47
N VAL A 109 -2.08 9.94 -2.90
CA VAL A 109 -1.49 8.62 -3.23
C VAL A 109 -2.29 7.83 -4.26
N ALA A 110 -3.57 8.14 -4.49
CA ALA A 110 -4.49 7.33 -5.28
C ALA A 110 -4.03 7.07 -6.71
N SER A 111 -3.30 8.02 -7.31
CA SER A 111 -2.74 7.87 -8.66
C SER A 111 -1.51 6.95 -8.74
N TRP A 112 -0.98 6.51 -7.60
CA TRP A 112 0.12 5.56 -7.56
C TRP A 112 -0.31 4.18 -8.05
N SER A 113 0.58 3.55 -8.80
CA SER A 113 0.52 2.13 -9.16
C SER A 113 1.96 1.62 -9.34
N PRO A 114 2.19 0.29 -9.41
CA PRO A 114 3.51 -0.25 -9.69
C PRO A 114 4.11 0.28 -10.99
N ASN A 115 3.27 0.69 -11.95
CA ASN A 115 3.71 1.23 -13.23
C ASN A 115 4.41 2.59 -13.12
N VAL A 116 4.34 3.26 -11.98
CA VAL A 116 5.15 4.47 -11.68
C VAL A 116 6.65 4.22 -11.90
N ARG A 117 7.12 2.97 -11.74
CA ARG A 117 8.52 2.59 -12.03
C ARG A 117 8.96 2.82 -13.48
N TYR A 118 8.01 2.87 -14.42
CA TYR A 118 8.29 3.11 -15.84
C TYR A 118 8.20 4.60 -16.20
N ILE A 119 7.77 5.46 -15.27
CA ILE A 119 7.69 6.89 -15.48
C ILE A 119 9.05 7.51 -15.13
N ARG A 120 9.69 8.16 -16.12
CA ARG A 120 11.01 8.78 -15.94
C ARG A 120 11.05 9.84 -14.83
N LYS A 121 9.94 10.56 -14.62
CA LYS A 121 9.80 11.58 -13.56
C LYS A 121 8.34 11.66 -13.12
N CYS A 122 8.02 11.17 -11.92
CA CYS A 122 6.68 11.20 -11.35
C CYS A 122 6.49 12.27 -10.25
N GLY A 123 7.54 13.03 -9.94
CA GLY A 123 7.50 14.13 -8.98
C GLY A 123 8.90 14.70 -8.69
N GLY A 124 8.93 15.89 -8.09
CA GLY A 124 10.13 16.48 -7.50
C GLY A 124 10.18 16.28 -5.98
N ARG A 125 11.16 16.92 -5.32
CA ARG A 125 11.35 16.81 -3.86
C ARG A 125 10.10 17.19 -3.06
N ARG A 126 9.42 18.27 -3.47
CA ARG A 126 8.19 18.73 -2.80
C ARG A 126 7.09 17.69 -2.91
N GLU A 127 6.87 17.15 -4.10
CA GLU A 127 5.84 16.14 -4.34
C GLU A 127 6.17 14.85 -3.57
N ALA A 128 7.44 14.43 -3.55
CA ALA A 128 7.88 13.28 -2.76
C ALA A 128 7.66 13.48 -1.25
N ALA A 129 7.98 14.66 -0.71
CA ALA A 129 7.74 14.97 0.70
C ALA A 129 6.24 14.94 1.05
N GLN A 130 5.39 15.52 0.19
CA GLN A 130 3.93 15.48 0.35
C GLN A 130 3.39 14.04 0.27
N PHE A 131 3.91 13.25 -0.67
CA PHE A 131 3.53 11.86 -0.85
C PHE A 131 3.93 11.01 0.37
N LEU A 132 5.15 11.14 0.87
CA LEU A 132 5.63 10.44 2.07
C LEU A 132 4.82 10.80 3.33
N ALA A 133 4.43 12.07 3.47
CA ALA A 133 3.57 12.52 4.56
C ALA A 133 2.16 11.89 4.46
N ALA A 134 1.57 11.87 3.27
CA ALA A 134 0.27 11.25 3.02
C ALA A 134 0.30 9.74 3.29
N VAL A 135 1.32 9.04 2.80
CA VAL A 135 1.56 7.61 3.07
C VAL A 135 1.69 7.34 4.56
N ARG A 136 2.38 8.20 5.32
CA ARG A 136 2.50 8.06 6.78
C ARG A 136 1.15 8.16 7.49
N THR A 137 0.31 9.11 7.09
CA THR A 137 -1.04 9.29 7.63
C THR A 137 -1.89 8.05 7.37
N LEU A 138 -1.92 7.57 6.12
CA LEU A 138 -2.66 6.37 5.73
C LEU A 138 -2.15 5.13 6.47
N ARG A 139 -0.83 4.96 6.59
CA ARG A 139 -0.24 3.85 7.36
C ARG A 139 -0.75 3.82 8.80
N ALA A 140 -0.81 4.98 9.45
CA ALA A 140 -1.27 5.09 10.83
C ALA A 140 -2.74 4.69 10.95
N ASP A 141 -3.61 5.21 10.09
CA ASP A 141 -5.04 4.87 10.12
C ASP A 141 -5.29 3.40 9.72
N ILE A 142 -4.71 2.91 8.63
CA ILE A 142 -4.84 1.50 8.22
C ILE A 142 -4.42 0.55 9.36
N SER A 143 -3.42 0.94 10.17
CA SER A 143 -3.01 0.16 11.34
C SER A 143 -4.08 0.10 12.43
N VAL A 144 -4.80 1.20 12.66
CA VAL A 144 -5.92 1.25 13.61
C VAL A 144 -7.11 0.48 13.06
N TRP A 145 -7.42 0.70 11.78
CA TRP A 145 -8.46 -0.03 11.06
C TRP A 145 -8.23 -1.54 11.03
N ALA A 146 -6.99 -2.03 11.02
CA ALA A 146 -6.72 -3.47 11.05
C ALA A 146 -7.29 -4.20 12.28
N TYR A 147 -7.50 -3.50 13.40
CA TYR A 147 -7.89 -4.10 14.69
C TYR A 147 -9.29 -3.70 15.20
N ASN A 148 -9.99 -2.81 14.49
CA ASN A 148 -11.32 -2.31 14.88
C ASN A 148 -12.45 -2.95 14.05
#